data_AF-A0A938GT07-F1
#
_entry.id   AF-A0A938GT07-F1
#
_cell.length_a   1.000
_cell.length_b   1.000
_cell.length_c   1.000
_cell.angle_alpha   90.00
_cell.angle_beta   90.00
_cell.angle_gamma   90.00
#
_symmetry.space_group_name_H-M   'P 1'
#
loop_
_entity.id
_entity.type
_entity.pdbx_description
1 polymer ?
#
loop_
_entity_poly.entity_id
_entity_poly.type
_entity_poly.pdbx_seq_one_letter_code
_entity_poly.pdbx_strand_id
1 'polypeptide(L)'
;MSRLPSEIKAFTRQALANSPYNDELLARARPPQAGPSIVPREVGAGSPIKHVIYIIKENRTYDQVLGDLPQGNGDPRLCIFGRPVTPNHHKIVEEFDEFEKNFASPDPAKRLPNFIVMSLGENHTRGTTPGAPTPVAAVANNDWALGQLIERVSHSRYWPQLAIFVIEDDAQNGPDHVDARRTVGLVVSPYARRKIVDSTMYTTSSMVRTIELLLGLPPMTQYDAAAMPMYASFGVQPDLTPYRHLPPEVDVNAKNSPRAPGAKVSLTMDFSEYDRTPMFELNEIIWKSVRGEHSEMPLPISRFHFRY
;
A
#
# COMPACT_ATOMS: atom_id res chain seq x y z
N MET A 1 52.56 6.20 -8.47
CA MET A 1 51.64 7.30 -8.84
C MET A 1 50.27 6.69 -9.13
N SER A 2 49.20 7.15 -8.48
CA SER A 2 47.88 6.53 -8.64
C SER A 2 47.36 6.75 -10.07
N ARG A 3 46.84 5.69 -10.70
CA ARG A 3 46.21 5.75 -12.04
C ARG A 3 44.80 6.34 -12.01
N LEU A 4 44.29 6.68 -10.83
CA LEU A 4 42.96 7.22 -10.60
C LEU A 4 42.60 8.42 -11.50
N PRO A 5 43.44 9.45 -11.68
CA PRO A 5 43.08 10.59 -12.53
C PRO A 5 42.86 10.22 -14.01
N SER A 6 43.61 9.23 -14.52
CA SER A 6 43.44 8.73 -15.90
C SER A 6 42.25 7.77 -16.05
N GLU A 7 41.84 7.10 -14.98
CA GLU A 7 40.79 6.07 -15.01
C GLU A 7 39.40 6.60 -14.64
N ILE A 8 39.31 7.75 -13.95
CA ILE A 8 38.03 8.29 -13.43
C ILE A 8 36.99 8.50 -14.54
N LYS A 9 37.38 8.99 -15.72
CA LYS A 9 36.45 9.18 -16.86
C LYS A 9 35.88 7.86 -17.36
N ALA A 10 36.69 6.79 -17.37
CA ALA A 10 36.24 5.47 -17.76
C ALA A 10 35.29 4.88 -16.71
N PHE A 11 35.61 5.03 -15.43
CA PHE A 11 34.74 4.59 -14.33
C PHE A 11 33.43 5.36 -14.28
N THR A 12 33.41 6.67 -14.53
CA THR A 12 32.17 7.45 -14.65
C THR A 12 31.30 6.93 -15.79
N ARG A 13 31.87 6.67 -16.97
CA ARG A 13 31.12 6.07 -18.09
C ARG A 13 30.58 4.68 -17.75
N GLN A 14 31.38 3.85 -17.07
CA GLN A 14 30.92 2.53 -16.64
C GLN A 14 29.81 2.61 -15.60
N ALA A 15 29.92 3.52 -14.62
CA ALA A 15 28.89 3.73 -13.61
C ALA A 15 27.57 4.21 -14.25
N LEU A 16 27.63 5.13 -15.22
CA LEU A 16 26.45 5.55 -15.99
C LEU A 16 25.88 4.41 -16.85
N ALA A 17 26.74 3.60 -17.48
CA ALA A 17 26.30 2.44 -18.27
C ALA A 17 25.69 1.32 -17.41
N ASN A 18 26.10 1.22 -16.14
CA ASN A 18 25.53 0.31 -15.16
C ASN A 18 24.24 0.86 -14.53
N SER A 19 23.93 2.14 -14.75
CA SER A 19 22.68 2.73 -14.28
C SER A 19 21.53 2.17 -15.12
N PRO A 20 20.43 1.71 -14.51
CA PRO A 20 19.25 1.32 -15.25
C PRO A 20 18.59 2.52 -15.97
N TYR A 21 18.92 3.75 -15.58
CA TYR A 21 18.38 4.98 -16.15
C TYR A 21 19.03 5.40 -17.48
N ASN A 22 18.22 5.89 -18.40
CA ASN A 22 18.62 6.76 -19.52
C ASN A 22 17.43 7.63 -19.93
N ASP A 23 17.67 8.74 -20.64
CA ASP A 23 16.64 9.75 -20.95
C ASP A 23 15.49 9.23 -21.82
N GLU A 24 15.68 8.14 -22.58
CA GLU A 24 14.56 7.53 -23.33
C GLU A 24 13.45 7.05 -22.39
N LEU A 25 13.81 6.67 -21.15
CA LEU A 25 12.87 6.19 -20.14
C LEU A 25 11.92 7.25 -19.62
N LEU A 26 12.24 8.54 -19.84
CA LEU A 26 11.31 9.63 -19.56
C LEU A 26 10.06 9.54 -20.44
N ALA A 27 10.23 9.15 -21.70
CA ALA A 27 9.15 9.02 -22.67
C ALA A 27 8.60 7.60 -22.77
N ARG A 28 9.44 6.58 -22.54
CA ARG A 28 9.12 5.19 -22.86
C ARG A 28 9.67 4.19 -21.86
N ALA A 29 8.79 3.46 -21.19
CA ALA A 29 9.17 2.35 -20.33
C ALA A 29 9.56 1.09 -21.12
N ARG A 30 10.44 0.28 -20.51
CA ARG A 30 10.96 -0.97 -21.08
C ARG A 30 10.34 -2.17 -20.35
N PRO A 31 9.45 -2.95 -20.98
CA PRO A 31 8.90 -4.15 -20.34
C PRO A 31 9.94 -5.28 -20.27
N PRO A 32 9.85 -6.18 -19.26
CA PRO A 32 10.77 -7.31 -19.11
C PRO A 32 10.60 -8.34 -20.22
N GLN A 33 9.37 -8.49 -20.71
CA GLN A 33 9.00 -9.44 -21.75
C GLN A 33 8.04 -8.78 -22.74
N ALA A 34 8.14 -9.19 -24.00
CA ALA A 34 7.17 -8.81 -25.01
C ALA A 34 5.84 -9.51 -24.71
N GLY A 35 4.78 -8.72 -24.54
CA GLY A 35 3.44 -9.23 -24.33
C GLY A 35 2.41 -8.09 -24.33
N PRO A 36 1.15 -8.39 -24.64
CA PRO A 36 0.08 -7.41 -24.57
C PRO A 36 -0.22 -7.05 -23.11
N SER A 37 -0.31 -5.76 -22.81
CA SER A 37 -0.69 -5.21 -21.49
C SER A 37 -1.44 -3.90 -21.70
N ILE A 38 -2.39 -3.59 -20.80
CA ILE A 38 -3.05 -2.27 -20.76
C ILE A 38 -2.17 -1.15 -20.20
N VAL A 39 -1.05 -1.50 -19.55
CA VAL A 39 -0.04 -0.52 -19.15
C VAL A 39 0.68 -0.10 -20.43
N PRO A 40 0.62 1.17 -20.85
CA PRO A 40 1.28 1.58 -22.07
C PRO A 40 2.80 1.57 -21.88
N ARG A 41 3.53 1.51 -23.01
CA ARG A 41 4.98 1.69 -23.01
C ARG A 41 5.36 3.16 -23.10
N GLU A 42 4.58 3.94 -23.84
CA GLU A 42 4.84 5.34 -24.10
C GLU A 42 3.94 6.21 -23.22
N VAL A 43 4.52 7.24 -22.63
CA VAL A 43 3.79 8.25 -21.88
C VAL A 43 2.73 8.87 -22.78
N GLY A 44 1.49 8.97 -22.29
CA GLY A 44 0.38 9.57 -23.03
C GLY A 44 -0.25 8.69 -24.12
N ALA A 45 0.24 7.46 -24.35
CA ALA A 45 -0.37 6.55 -25.35
C ALA A 45 -1.80 6.11 -24.99
N GLY A 46 -2.21 6.35 -23.74
CA GLY A 46 -3.54 6.07 -23.22
C GLY A 46 -3.71 4.64 -22.73
N SER A 47 -4.62 4.48 -21.78
CA SER A 47 -5.04 3.20 -21.20
C SER A 47 -6.57 3.17 -21.10
N PRO A 48 -7.23 1.99 -21.11
CA PRO A 48 -8.62 1.88 -20.68
C PRO A 48 -8.83 2.31 -19.22
N ILE A 49 -7.78 2.26 -18.39
CA ILE A 49 -7.82 2.81 -17.04
C ILE A 49 -7.83 4.33 -17.09
N LYS A 50 -8.80 4.94 -16.42
CA LYS A 50 -8.97 6.40 -16.27
C LYS A 50 -8.85 6.86 -14.83
N HIS A 51 -9.07 5.95 -13.87
CA HIS A 51 -9.06 6.23 -12.45
C HIS A 51 -8.13 5.25 -11.73
N VAL A 52 -7.28 5.79 -10.88
CA VAL A 52 -6.42 5.01 -9.99
C VAL A 52 -6.70 5.38 -8.54
N ILE A 53 -6.94 4.37 -7.70
CA ILE A 53 -6.94 4.51 -6.25
C ILE A 53 -5.65 3.88 -5.73
N TYR A 54 -4.78 4.69 -5.14
CA TYR A 54 -3.56 4.23 -4.50
C TYR A 54 -3.77 4.23 -2.99
N ILE A 55 -3.76 3.03 -2.41
CA ILE A 55 -4.01 2.80 -0.99
C ILE A 55 -2.69 2.45 -0.33
N ILE A 56 -2.29 3.28 0.63
CA ILE A 56 -1.17 3.01 1.52
C ILE A 56 -1.77 2.50 2.82
N LYS A 57 -1.40 1.31 3.25
CA LYS A 57 -1.73 0.81 4.58
C LYS A 57 -0.67 1.35 5.54
N GLU A 58 -1.10 1.90 6.66
CA GLU A 58 -0.24 2.75 7.52
C GLU A 58 -0.62 2.63 9.00
N ASN A 59 -0.43 3.69 9.82
CA ASN A 59 -0.47 3.61 11.27
C ASN A 59 -1.41 4.48 12.09
N ARG A 60 -2.72 4.26 11.89
CA ARG A 60 -3.87 4.72 12.70
C ARG A 60 -5.08 3.79 12.57
N THR A 61 -5.68 3.35 13.68
CA THR A 61 -6.86 2.45 13.66
C THR A 61 -8.01 3.01 12.80
N TYR A 62 -8.81 2.15 12.14
CA TYR A 62 -10.00 2.57 11.39
C TYR A 62 -10.85 3.45 12.29
N ASP A 63 -11.06 3.00 13.52
CA ASP A 63 -11.77 3.73 14.55
C ASP A 63 -11.19 5.13 14.86
N GLN A 64 -9.88 5.35 14.71
CA GLN A 64 -9.27 6.66 14.98
C GLN A 64 -9.51 7.69 13.89
N VAL A 65 -9.77 7.24 12.66
CA VAL A 65 -9.90 8.08 11.47
C VAL A 65 -11.33 8.11 10.96
N LEU A 66 -12.07 7.00 11.09
CA LEU A 66 -13.38 6.73 10.50
C LEU A 66 -14.36 6.09 11.49
N GLY A 67 -14.02 6.00 12.79
CA GLY A 67 -14.89 5.39 13.80
C GLY A 67 -16.24 6.09 13.97
N ASP A 68 -16.35 7.36 13.55
CA ASP A 68 -17.58 8.17 13.52
C ASP A 68 -18.38 8.05 12.20
N LEU A 69 -17.97 7.20 11.25
CA LEU A 69 -18.74 6.95 10.02
C LEU A 69 -19.91 5.97 10.28
N PRO A 70 -21.17 6.41 10.16
CA PRO A 70 -22.34 5.57 10.45
C PRO A 70 -22.56 4.43 9.46
N GLN A 71 -21.92 4.48 8.29
CA GLN A 71 -21.98 3.44 7.27
C GLN A 71 -20.99 2.29 7.53
N GLY A 72 -20.03 2.49 8.43
CA GLY A 72 -19.00 1.52 8.78
C GLY A 72 -19.21 0.89 10.15
N ASN A 73 -18.51 -0.21 10.42
CA ASN A 73 -18.48 -0.84 11.74
C ASN A 73 -17.42 -0.17 12.63
N GLY A 74 -17.62 1.11 12.93
CA GLY A 74 -16.72 1.93 13.76
C GLY A 74 -17.27 2.22 15.16
N ASP A 75 -16.38 2.47 16.12
CA ASP A 75 -16.72 2.99 17.45
C ASP A 75 -16.45 4.50 17.51
N PRO A 76 -17.48 5.37 17.49
CA PRO A 76 -17.30 6.82 17.51
C PRO A 76 -16.55 7.33 18.74
N ARG A 77 -16.51 6.56 19.84
CA ARG A 77 -15.78 6.93 21.07
C ARG A 77 -14.27 6.82 20.91
N LEU A 78 -13.81 6.04 19.94
CA LEU A 78 -12.40 5.82 19.64
C LEU A 78 -11.91 6.76 18.51
N CYS A 79 -12.82 7.53 17.92
CA CYS A 79 -12.50 8.50 16.90
C CYS A 79 -11.91 9.78 17.50
N ILE A 80 -10.58 9.89 17.38
CA ILE A 80 -9.82 11.06 17.83
C ILE A 80 -9.53 12.04 16.69
N PHE A 81 -9.65 11.58 15.44
CA PHE A 81 -9.51 12.38 14.23
C PHE A 81 -10.80 12.35 13.40
N GLY A 82 -11.93 12.67 14.05
CA GLY A 82 -13.25 12.67 13.39
C GLY A 82 -13.36 13.69 12.27
N ARG A 83 -14.55 13.81 11.69
CA ARG A 83 -14.83 14.66 10.52
C ARG A 83 -14.15 16.05 10.49
N PRO A 84 -13.99 16.80 11.60
CA PRO A 84 -13.25 18.08 11.59
C PRO A 84 -11.74 17.97 11.29
N VAL A 85 -11.13 16.82 11.58
CA VAL A 85 -9.68 16.57 11.42
C VAL A 85 -9.38 15.77 10.15
N THR A 86 -10.25 14.84 9.77
CA THR A 86 -10.09 14.02 8.55
C THR A 86 -11.21 14.26 7.52
N PRO A 87 -11.54 15.53 7.21
CA PRO A 87 -12.72 15.84 6.41
C PRO A 87 -12.65 15.18 5.03
N ASN A 88 -11.47 15.05 4.43
CA ASN A 88 -11.29 14.39 3.13
C ASN A 88 -11.47 12.87 3.18
N HIS A 89 -11.05 12.18 4.24
CA HIS A 89 -11.26 10.72 4.34
C HIS A 89 -12.75 10.40 4.50
N HIS A 90 -13.44 11.17 5.33
CA HIS A 90 -14.90 11.12 5.46
C HIS A 90 -15.60 11.48 4.15
N LYS A 91 -15.13 12.53 3.46
CA LYS A 91 -15.63 12.93 2.16
C LYS A 91 -15.49 11.79 1.16
N ILE A 92 -14.32 11.13 1.05
CA ILE A 92 -14.10 10.07 0.07
C ILE A 92 -15.07 8.90 0.22
N VAL A 93 -15.36 8.48 1.47
CA VAL A 93 -16.30 7.37 1.72
C VAL A 93 -17.73 7.74 1.31
N GLU A 94 -18.15 8.99 1.54
CA GLU A 94 -19.48 9.48 1.15
C GLU A 94 -19.55 9.94 -0.32
N GLU A 95 -18.42 10.40 -0.87
CA GLU A 95 -18.29 10.94 -2.21
C GLU A 95 -18.26 9.85 -3.26
N PHE A 96 -17.85 8.62 -2.95
CA PHE A 96 -17.85 7.58 -3.97
C PHE A 96 -19.26 7.36 -4.54
N ASP A 97 -20.30 7.38 -3.68
CA ASP A 97 -21.69 7.33 -4.11
C ASP A 97 -22.11 8.59 -4.89
N GLU A 98 -21.59 9.75 -4.53
CA GLU A 98 -21.87 11.01 -5.23
C GLU A 98 -21.21 11.06 -6.60
N PHE A 99 -19.95 10.66 -6.72
CA PHE A 99 -19.23 10.48 -7.98
C PHE A 99 -19.94 9.45 -8.84
N GLU A 100 -20.38 8.34 -8.25
CA GLU A 100 -21.16 7.33 -8.93
C GLU A 100 -22.44 7.96 -9.49
N LYS A 101 -23.24 8.69 -8.72
CA LYS A 101 -24.44 9.40 -9.25
C LYS A 101 -24.09 10.34 -10.41
N ASN A 102 -22.98 11.06 -10.28
CA ASN A 102 -22.49 12.04 -11.24
C ASN A 102 -21.56 11.45 -12.32
N PHE A 103 -21.55 10.12 -12.54
CA PHE A 103 -20.64 9.44 -13.47
C PHE A 103 -20.54 10.11 -14.85
N ALA A 104 -21.69 10.54 -15.40
CA ALA A 104 -21.80 11.18 -16.72
C ALA A 104 -21.83 12.72 -16.65
N SER A 105 -21.50 13.32 -15.50
CA SER A 105 -21.49 14.77 -15.35
C SER A 105 -20.49 15.42 -16.32
N PRO A 106 -20.89 16.49 -17.03
CA PRO A 106 -19.96 17.27 -17.85
C PRO A 106 -18.94 18.02 -17.00
N ASP A 107 -19.25 18.26 -15.73
CA ASP A 107 -18.33 18.87 -14.76
C ASP A 107 -17.37 17.80 -14.20
N PRO A 108 -16.06 17.84 -14.52
CA PRO A 108 -15.08 16.89 -14.01
C PRO A 108 -14.93 16.92 -12.48
N ALA A 109 -15.22 18.04 -11.82
CA ALA A 109 -15.11 18.16 -10.37
C ALA A 109 -16.20 17.36 -9.63
N LYS A 110 -17.25 16.95 -10.33
CA LYS A 110 -18.33 16.10 -9.80
C LYS A 110 -18.14 14.61 -10.12
N ARG A 111 -17.14 14.25 -10.92
CA ARG A 111 -16.81 12.86 -11.24
C ARG A 111 -15.69 12.36 -10.33
N LEU A 112 -15.54 11.05 -10.25
CA LEU A 112 -14.41 10.43 -9.57
C LEU A 112 -13.10 11.04 -10.10
N PRO A 113 -12.19 11.52 -9.23
CA PRO A 113 -10.87 11.99 -9.64
C PRO A 113 -10.09 10.91 -10.40
N ASN A 114 -9.21 11.33 -11.31
CA ASN A 114 -8.34 10.39 -12.04
C ASN A 114 -7.32 9.71 -11.13
N PHE A 115 -6.92 10.36 -10.04
CA PHE A 115 -6.00 9.82 -9.05
C PHE A 115 -6.47 10.15 -7.64
N ILE A 116 -6.56 9.12 -6.80
CA ILE A 116 -6.93 9.23 -5.38
C ILE A 116 -5.82 8.52 -4.58
N VAL A 117 -5.34 9.17 -3.54
CA VAL A 117 -4.46 8.57 -2.53
C VAL A 117 -5.25 8.42 -1.24
N MET A 118 -5.20 7.24 -0.64
CA MET A 118 -5.89 6.90 0.60
C MET A 118 -4.92 6.21 1.57
N SER A 119 -5.07 6.50 2.87
CA SER A 119 -4.38 5.77 3.93
C SER A 119 -5.37 4.86 4.67
N LEU A 120 -4.99 3.61 4.96
CA LEU A 120 -5.72 2.67 5.81
C LEU A 120 -4.84 2.23 6.98
N GLY A 121 -5.01 2.82 8.15
CA GLY A 121 -3.95 2.79 9.15
C GLY A 121 -4.00 1.68 10.24
N GLU A 122 -5.04 0.86 10.32
CA GLU A 122 -5.25 0.08 11.55
C GLU A 122 -4.21 -1.00 11.83
N ASN A 123 -3.59 -1.53 10.79
CA ASN A 123 -2.75 -2.71 10.87
C ASN A 123 -1.37 -2.50 11.49
N HIS A 124 -0.97 -1.28 11.85
CA HIS A 124 0.31 -1.03 12.53
C HIS A 124 0.31 -1.42 14.01
N THR A 125 -0.88 -1.62 14.59
CA THR A 125 -1.06 -2.09 15.98
C THR A 125 -0.51 -1.13 17.05
N ARG A 126 -0.70 -1.49 18.32
CA ARG A 126 -0.10 -0.82 19.48
C ARG A 126 0.58 -1.83 20.39
N GLY A 127 1.21 -2.84 19.77
CA GLY A 127 1.65 -4.05 20.45
C GLY A 127 0.47 -4.68 21.20
N THR A 128 0.67 -4.94 22.49
CA THR A 128 -0.37 -5.49 23.38
C THR A 128 -0.83 -4.51 24.45
N THR A 129 -0.77 -3.19 24.15
CA THR A 129 -1.25 -2.13 25.06
C THR A 129 -2.67 -2.46 25.56
N PRO A 130 -2.89 -2.62 26.88
CA PRO A 130 -4.20 -2.99 27.43
C PRO A 130 -5.33 -2.05 26.99
N GLY A 131 -6.46 -2.63 26.58
CA GLY A 131 -7.62 -1.89 26.09
C GLY A 131 -7.54 -1.43 24.62
N ALA A 132 -6.36 -1.44 23.99
CA ALA A 132 -6.23 -1.25 22.54
C ALA A 132 -6.70 -2.52 21.79
N PRO A 133 -7.08 -2.43 20.50
CA PRO A 133 -7.30 -3.62 19.68
C PRO A 133 -6.13 -4.60 19.74
N THR A 134 -6.41 -5.90 19.77
CA THR A 134 -5.35 -6.91 19.63
C THR A 134 -4.69 -6.80 18.26
N PRO A 135 -3.41 -7.19 18.09
CA PRO A 135 -2.75 -7.19 16.78
C PRO A 135 -3.55 -7.93 15.70
N VAL A 136 -4.13 -9.09 16.04
CA VAL A 136 -4.98 -9.87 15.13
C VAL A 136 -6.25 -9.11 14.74
N ALA A 137 -6.95 -8.53 15.72
CA ALA A 137 -8.14 -7.73 15.46
C ALA A 137 -7.85 -6.51 14.58
N ALA A 138 -6.74 -5.82 14.84
CA ALA A 138 -6.34 -4.63 14.10
C ALA A 138 -6.04 -4.95 12.62
N VAL A 139 -5.25 -5.99 12.36
CA VAL A 139 -4.94 -6.43 10.98
C VAL A 139 -6.20 -6.92 10.27
N ALA A 140 -7.07 -7.69 10.94
CA ALA A 140 -8.31 -8.20 10.36
C ALA A 140 -9.33 -7.09 10.08
N ASN A 141 -9.44 -6.08 10.94
CA ASN A 141 -10.32 -4.93 10.71
C ASN A 141 -9.88 -4.14 9.47
N ASN A 142 -8.56 -3.89 9.33
CA ASN A 142 -8.00 -3.21 8.17
C ASN A 142 -8.26 -3.97 6.86
N ASP A 143 -8.01 -5.29 6.86
CA ASP A 143 -8.26 -6.16 5.71
C ASP A 143 -9.76 -6.17 5.32
N TRP A 144 -10.64 -6.21 6.31
CA TRP A 144 -12.07 -6.16 6.07
C TRP A 144 -12.55 -4.83 5.49
N ALA A 145 -12.00 -3.70 5.97
CA ALA A 145 -12.27 -2.38 5.42
C ALA A 145 -11.80 -2.27 3.95
N LEU A 146 -10.60 -2.79 3.65
CA LEU A 146 -10.09 -2.87 2.27
C LEU A 146 -11.03 -3.69 1.38
N GLY A 147 -11.47 -4.85 1.85
CA GLY A 147 -12.41 -5.71 1.14
C GLY A 147 -13.73 -5.01 0.81
N GLN A 148 -14.33 -4.31 1.79
CA GLN A 148 -15.57 -3.56 1.61
C GLN A 148 -15.42 -2.43 0.58
N LEU A 149 -14.29 -1.71 0.61
CA LEU A 149 -14.00 -0.67 -0.38
C LEU A 149 -13.88 -1.26 -1.80
N ILE A 150 -13.13 -2.34 -1.96
CA ILE A 150 -12.97 -3.01 -3.27
C ILE A 150 -14.33 -3.52 -3.78
N GLU A 151 -15.14 -4.13 -2.90
CA GLU A 151 -16.48 -4.59 -3.26
C GLU A 151 -17.34 -3.42 -3.76
N ARG A 152 -17.44 -2.33 -3.00
CA ARG A 152 -18.22 -1.15 -3.39
C ARG A 152 -17.77 -0.57 -4.73
N VAL A 153 -16.45 -0.44 -4.93
CA VAL A 153 -15.87 0.10 -6.17
C VAL A 153 -16.11 -0.83 -7.36
N SER A 154 -15.99 -2.14 -7.17
CA SER A 154 -16.17 -3.12 -8.25
C SER A 154 -17.61 -3.28 -8.73
N HIS A 155 -18.59 -2.86 -7.92
CA HIS A 155 -20.01 -2.79 -8.31
C HIS A 155 -20.41 -1.45 -8.96
N SER A 156 -19.46 -0.53 -9.14
CA SER A 156 -19.70 0.82 -9.65
C SER A 156 -19.60 0.91 -11.18
N ARG A 157 -20.14 1.98 -11.77
CA ARG A 157 -19.94 2.27 -13.21
C ARG A 157 -18.49 2.61 -13.55
N TYR A 158 -17.67 2.97 -12.55
CA TYR A 158 -16.24 3.21 -12.72
C TYR A 158 -15.41 1.94 -12.84
N TRP A 159 -15.89 0.78 -12.41
CA TRP A 159 -15.11 -0.47 -12.38
C TRP A 159 -14.38 -0.81 -13.69
N PRO A 160 -15.00 -0.70 -14.89
CA PRO A 160 -14.33 -1.00 -16.17
C PRO A 160 -13.11 -0.13 -16.50
N GLN A 161 -12.95 1.00 -15.81
CA GLN A 161 -11.91 2.00 -16.06
C GLN A 161 -11.06 2.29 -14.82
N LEU A 162 -11.04 1.38 -13.84
CA LEU A 162 -10.39 1.59 -12.55
C LEU A 162 -9.30 0.56 -12.25
N ALA A 163 -8.21 1.03 -11.65
CA ALA A 163 -7.19 0.19 -11.02
C ALA A 163 -6.94 0.65 -9.58
N ILE A 164 -6.85 -0.30 -8.67
CA ILE A 164 -6.50 -0.08 -7.27
C ILE A 164 -5.13 -0.70 -7.03
N PHE A 165 -4.24 0.07 -6.42
CA PHE A 165 -2.94 -0.40 -5.96
C PHE A 165 -2.90 -0.31 -4.45
N VAL A 166 -2.47 -1.38 -3.78
CA VAL A 166 -2.37 -1.43 -2.32
C VAL A 166 -0.94 -1.79 -1.95
N ILE A 167 -0.35 -1.07 -1.01
CA ILE A 167 0.97 -1.33 -0.45
C ILE A 167 0.98 -0.96 1.04
N GLU A 168 1.86 -1.58 1.82
CA GLU A 168 2.20 -1.06 3.16
C GLU A 168 3.20 0.11 3.02
N ASP A 169 3.21 1.05 3.96
CA ASP A 169 4.21 2.13 4.04
C ASP A 169 5.64 1.58 4.20
N ASP A 170 5.81 0.60 5.09
CA ASP A 170 6.98 -0.22 5.29
C ASP A 170 6.61 -1.62 5.86
N ALA A 171 7.63 -2.41 6.22
CA ALA A 171 7.47 -3.78 6.72
C ALA A 171 7.74 -3.92 8.24
N GLN A 172 7.84 -2.78 8.95
CA GLN A 172 8.19 -2.61 10.35
C GLN A 172 9.47 -3.36 10.79
N ASN A 173 10.37 -3.69 9.87
CA ASN A 173 11.53 -4.57 10.11
C ASN A 173 11.15 -5.92 10.74
N GLY A 174 9.96 -6.45 10.39
CA GLY A 174 9.48 -7.73 10.87
C GLY A 174 10.32 -8.92 10.38
N PRO A 175 10.04 -10.12 10.91
CA PRO A 175 10.70 -11.35 10.48
C PRO A 175 10.43 -11.66 9.00
N ASP A 176 11.50 -11.79 8.20
CA ASP A 176 11.41 -12.17 6.79
C ASP A 176 12.62 -13.03 6.36
N HIS A 177 12.34 -14.09 5.59
CA HIS A 177 13.34 -15.06 5.17
C HIS A 177 14.19 -14.63 3.96
N VAL A 178 14.02 -13.42 3.43
CA VAL A 178 14.81 -12.86 2.33
C VAL A 178 15.35 -11.50 2.74
N ASP A 179 14.46 -10.58 3.09
CA ASP A 179 14.79 -9.21 3.49
C ASP A 179 13.64 -8.55 4.26
N ALA A 180 13.97 -7.91 5.40
CA ALA A 180 13.02 -7.27 6.31
C ALA A 180 12.27 -6.04 5.75
N ARG A 181 12.61 -5.59 4.52
CA ARG A 181 11.96 -4.48 3.82
C ARG A 181 10.97 -4.95 2.76
N ARG A 182 10.84 -6.27 2.54
CA ARG A 182 9.82 -6.78 1.63
C ARG A 182 8.45 -6.63 2.28
N THR A 183 7.50 -6.16 1.49
CA THR A 183 6.11 -6.05 1.89
C THR A 183 5.19 -6.60 0.80
N VAL A 184 3.90 -6.61 1.08
CA VAL A 184 2.85 -7.03 0.13
C VAL A 184 2.53 -5.86 -0.81
N GLY A 185 2.41 -6.17 -2.11
CA GLY A 185 1.85 -5.27 -3.11
C GLY A 185 0.68 -5.94 -3.83
N LEU A 186 -0.49 -5.30 -3.84
CA LEU A 186 -1.68 -5.82 -4.49
C LEU A 186 -2.11 -4.91 -5.64
N VAL A 187 -2.60 -5.53 -6.71
CA VAL A 187 -3.20 -4.85 -7.87
C VAL A 187 -4.59 -5.42 -8.07
N VAL A 188 -5.60 -4.54 -8.07
CA VAL A 188 -7.01 -4.92 -8.24
C VAL A 188 -7.62 -4.11 -9.37
N SER A 189 -8.06 -4.78 -10.42
CA SER A 189 -8.63 -4.16 -11.62
C SER A 189 -9.32 -5.23 -12.46
N PRO A 190 -10.27 -4.89 -13.35
CA PRO A 190 -10.73 -5.82 -14.37
C PRO A 190 -9.60 -6.38 -15.23
N TYR A 191 -8.53 -5.60 -15.41
CA TYR A 191 -7.39 -5.97 -16.24
C TYR A 191 -6.25 -6.61 -15.46
N ALA A 192 -6.37 -6.73 -14.13
CA ALA A 192 -5.39 -7.45 -13.33
C ALA A 192 -5.44 -8.94 -13.69
N ARG A 193 -4.29 -9.56 -13.89
CA ARG A 193 -4.24 -11.01 -14.09
C ARG A 193 -4.69 -11.70 -12.81
N ARG A 194 -5.69 -12.56 -12.92
CA ARG A 194 -6.32 -13.24 -11.78
C ARG A 194 -5.60 -14.55 -11.46
N LYS A 195 -5.64 -14.96 -10.19
CA LYS A 195 -5.10 -16.24 -9.69
C LYS A 195 -3.61 -16.45 -9.99
N ILE A 196 -2.84 -15.36 -9.97
CA ILE A 196 -1.38 -15.42 -10.11
C ILE A 196 -0.70 -14.74 -8.94
N VAL A 197 0.57 -15.10 -8.74
CA VAL A 197 1.53 -14.34 -7.94
C VAL A 197 2.59 -13.82 -8.91
N ASP A 198 2.67 -12.51 -9.08
CA ASP A 198 3.73 -11.89 -9.87
C ASP A 198 5.01 -11.82 -9.02
N SER A 199 6.01 -12.62 -9.39
CA SER A 199 7.30 -12.71 -8.67
C SER A 199 8.35 -11.75 -9.22
N THR A 200 7.96 -10.81 -10.08
CA THR A 200 8.86 -9.74 -10.53
C THR A 200 9.26 -8.86 -9.35
N MET A 201 10.54 -8.48 -9.27
CA MET A 201 11.01 -7.58 -8.22
C MET A 201 10.52 -6.15 -8.50
N TYR A 202 9.60 -5.68 -7.67
CA TYR A 202 9.08 -4.32 -7.72
C TYR A 202 9.50 -3.50 -6.51
N THR A 203 9.50 -2.19 -6.69
CA THR A 203 9.69 -1.16 -5.66
C THR A 203 8.48 -0.23 -5.62
N THR A 204 8.36 0.65 -4.63
CA THR A 204 7.32 1.70 -4.64
C THR A 204 7.40 2.55 -5.91
N SER A 205 8.60 2.85 -6.41
CA SER A 205 8.79 3.54 -7.70
C SER A 205 8.23 2.76 -8.89
N SER A 206 8.25 1.42 -8.83
CA SER A 206 7.66 0.55 -9.88
C SER A 206 6.14 0.71 -9.95
N MET A 207 5.51 0.80 -8.77
CA MET A 207 4.07 1.05 -8.65
C MET A 207 3.72 2.47 -9.14
N VAL A 208 4.43 3.49 -8.67
CA VAL A 208 4.26 4.88 -9.12
C VAL A 208 4.43 4.98 -10.64
N ARG A 209 5.48 4.38 -11.20
CA ARG A 209 5.72 4.37 -12.65
C ARG A 209 4.58 3.72 -13.42
N THR A 210 3.98 2.67 -12.87
CA THR A 210 2.81 2.03 -13.47
C THR A 210 1.59 2.95 -13.48
N ILE A 211 1.34 3.64 -12.36
CA ILE A 211 0.23 4.61 -12.22
C ILE A 211 0.39 5.76 -13.21
N GLU A 212 1.60 6.32 -13.33
CA GLU A 212 1.93 7.35 -14.31
C GLU A 212 1.59 6.90 -15.73
N LEU A 213 2.07 5.73 -16.13
CA LEU A 213 1.81 5.19 -17.47
C LEU A 213 0.31 4.98 -17.71
N LEU A 214 -0.43 4.41 -16.76
CA LEU A 214 -1.88 4.21 -16.89
C LEU A 214 -2.64 5.54 -17.06
N LEU A 215 -2.23 6.58 -16.34
CA LEU A 215 -2.85 7.90 -16.38
C LEU A 215 -2.26 8.82 -17.47
N GLY A 216 -1.24 8.37 -18.20
CA GLY A 216 -0.57 9.14 -19.24
C GLY A 216 0.33 10.26 -18.73
N LEU A 217 0.80 10.17 -17.48
CA LEU A 217 1.68 11.15 -16.84
C LEU A 217 3.16 10.87 -17.15
N PRO A 218 4.00 11.90 -17.31
CA PRO A 218 5.45 11.73 -17.34
C PRO A 218 5.98 11.33 -15.95
N PRO A 219 7.15 10.69 -15.88
CA PRO A 219 7.81 10.45 -14.60
C PRO A 219 8.21 11.76 -13.94
N MET A 220 8.11 11.80 -12.61
CA MET A 220 8.54 12.92 -11.77
C MET A 220 10.07 13.00 -11.66
N THR A 221 10.77 11.86 -11.63
CA THR A 221 12.22 11.81 -11.45
C THR A 221 12.88 10.68 -12.25
N GLN A 222 14.21 10.62 -12.22
CA GLN A 222 14.97 9.50 -12.81
C GLN A 222 14.67 8.14 -12.13
N TYR A 223 14.19 8.13 -10.88
CA TYR A 223 14.00 6.90 -10.10
C TYR A 223 12.77 6.11 -10.57
N ASP A 224 11.64 6.79 -10.72
CA ASP A 224 10.42 6.27 -11.31
C ASP A 224 10.57 6.07 -12.82
N ALA A 225 11.27 6.96 -13.54
CA ALA A 225 11.58 6.73 -14.96
C ALA A 225 12.32 5.39 -15.17
N ALA A 226 13.31 5.09 -14.33
CA ALA A 226 14.08 3.84 -14.40
C ALA A 226 13.39 2.64 -13.75
N ALA A 227 12.26 2.83 -13.06
CA ALA A 227 11.57 1.75 -12.37
C ALA A 227 10.86 0.81 -13.33
N MET A 228 10.82 -0.47 -12.97
CA MET A 228 10.14 -1.50 -13.74
C MET A 228 8.61 -1.38 -13.57
N PRO A 229 7.82 -1.04 -14.58
CA PRO A 229 6.36 -1.04 -14.43
C PRO A 229 5.83 -2.45 -14.22
N MET A 230 4.67 -2.57 -13.57
CA MET A 230 4.03 -3.82 -13.17
C MET A 230 3.35 -4.54 -14.35
N TYR A 231 4.02 -4.64 -15.51
CA TYR A 231 3.47 -5.23 -16.74
C TYR A 231 2.96 -6.66 -16.55
N ALA A 232 3.67 -7.48 -15.76
CA ALA A 232 3.31 -8.87 -15.54
C ALA A 232 2.03 -9.04 -14.70
N SER A 233 1.63 -7.99 -13.96
CA SER A 233 0.38 -7.96 -13.18
C SER A 233 -0.86 -7.64 -14.03
N PHE A 234 -0.70 -7.16 -15.27
CA PHE A 234 -1.80 -6.76 -16.15
C PHE A 234 -1.95 -7.63 -17.41
N GLY A 235 -3.19 -7.86 -17.81
CA GLY A 235 -3.59 -8.42 -19.11
C GLY A 235 -4.14 -7.34 -20.05
N VAL A 236 -4.85 -7.77 -21.09
CA VAL A 236 -5.59 -6.88 -22.02
C VAL A 236 -7.10 -7.13 -22.08
N GLN A 237 -7.54 -8.30 -21.63
CA GLN A 237 -8.97 -8.63 -21.59
C GLN A 237 -9.50 -8.30 -20.19
N PRO A 238 -10.55 -7.46 -20.06
CA PRO A 238 -11.14 -7.17 -18.78
C PRO A 238 -12.02 -8.33 -18.30
N ASP A 239 -11.87 -8.69 -17.03
CA ASP A 239 -12.84 -9.46 -16.29
C ASP A 239 -13.63 -8.51 -15.37
N LEU A 240 -14.83 -8.15 -15.82
CA LEU A 240 -15.71 -7.20 -15.14
C LEU A 240 -16.46 -7.80 -13.94
N THR A 241 -16.25 -9.09 -13.62
CA THR A 241 -16.90 -9.72 -12.46
C THR A 241 -16.57 -8.93 -11.19
N PRO A 242 -17.58 -8.39 -10.48
CA PRO A 242 -17.36 -7.67 -9.24
C PRO A 242 -16.74 -8.55 -8.15
N TYR A 243 -16.03 -7.91 -7.23
CA TYR A 243 -15.47 -8.57 -6.06
C TYR A 243 -16.52 -8.63 -4.94
N ARG A 244 -16.52 -9.73 -4.19
CA ARG A 244 -17.27 -9.86 -2.94
C ARG A 244 -16.29 -10.11 -1.81
N HIS A 245 -16.29 -9.24 -0.81
CA HIS A 245 -15.42 -9.35 0.34
C HIS A 245 -15.82 -10.54 1.22
N LEU A 246 -14.82 -11.05 1.94
CA LEU A 246 -15.00 -12.09 2.94
C LEU A 246 -15.13 -11.45 4.32
N PRO A 247 -16.04 -11.94 5.18
CA PRO A 247 -16.08 -11.50 6.57
C PRO A 247 -14.85 -12.03 7.34
N PRO A 248 -14.38 -11.32 8.37
CA PRO A 248 -13.33 -11.80 9.26
C PRO A 248 -13.71 -13.12 9.94
N GLU A 249 -12.75 -14.03 10.07
CA GLU A 249 -12.89 -15.27 10.86
C GLU A 249 -12.50 -15.08 12.33
N VAL A 250 -12.14 -13.85 12.72
CA VAL A 250 -11.68 -13.47 14.07
C VAL A 250 -12.50 -12.29 14.60
N ASP A 251 -12.55 -12.14 15.92
CA ASP A 251 -13.20 -10.99 16.55
C ASP A 251 -12.40 -9.70 16.31
N VAL A 252 -12.87 -8.88 15.37
CA VAL A 252 -12.29 -7.57 15.04
C VAL A 252 -12.44 -6.53 16.14
N ASN A 253 -13.24 -6.80 17.18
CA ASN A 253 -13.41 -5.92 18.33
C ASN A 253 -12.56 -6.35 19.54
N ALA A 254 -11.84 -7.47 19.43
CA ALA A 254 -11.05 -8.00 20.54
C ALA A 254 -10.01 -6.98 21.01
N LYS A 255 -9.98 -6.74 22.32
CA LYS A 255 -9.04 -5.82 22.97
C LYS A 255 -7.99 -6.57 23.79
N ASN A 256 -6.80 -6.00 23.89
CA ASN A 256 -5.71 -6.55 24.69
C ASN A 256 -6.06 -6.59 26.18
N SER A 257 -5.80 -7.73 26.81
CA SER A 257 -5.88 -7.89 28.26
C SER A 257 -4.63 -7.32 28.96
N PRO A 258 -4.73 -6.84 30.20
CA PRO A 258 -3.56 -6.53 31.04
C PRO A 258 -2.57 -7.69 31.24
N ARG A 259 -2.99 -8.93 30.93
CA ARG A 259 -2.17 -10.15 31.00
C ARG A 259 -1.59 -10.58 29.65
N ALA A 260 -1.80 -9.83 28.57
CA ALA A 260 -1.25 -10.18 27.26
C ALA A 260 0.29 -10.16 27.30
N PRO A 261 0.96 -11.04 26.53
CA PRO A 261 2.41 -11.02 26.40
C PRO A 261 2.90 -9.62 26.02
N GLY A 262 3.84 -9.06 26.78
CA GLY A 262 4.38 -7.72 26.52
C GLY A 262 3.51 -6.53 26.96
N ALA A 263 2.34 -6.73 27.57
CA ALA A 263 1.39 -5.65 27.87
C ALA A 263 1.99 -4.48 28.70
N LYS A 264 2.81 -4.81 29.71
CA LYS A 264 3.51 -3.80 30.55
C LYS A 264 4.53 -3.00 29.76
N VAL A 265 5.22 -3.64 28.82
CA VAL A 265 6.23 -3.01 27.97
C VAL A 265 5.55 -2.15 26.90
N SER A 266 4.46 -2.62 26.30
CA SER A 266 3.70 -1.80 25.34
C SER A 266 3.19 -0.50 25.96
N LEU A 267 2.83 -0.49 27.26
CA LEU A 267 2.45 0.75 27.96
C LEU A 267 3.58 1.78 28.09
N THR A 268 4.84 1.36 27.97
CA THR A 268 6.00 2.26 28.05
C THR A 268 6.48 2.76 26.68
N MET A 269 5.92 2.24 25.58
CA MET A 269 6.28 2.64 24.23
C MET A 269 5.61 3.96 23.83
N ASP A 270 6.33 4.80 23.09
CA ASP A 270 5.81 6.06 22.55
C ASP A 270 5.15 5.81 21.18
N PHE A 271 3.81 5.82 21.15
CA PHE A 271 2.99 5.73 19.93
C PHE A 271 2.45 7.10 19.45
N SER A 272 3.01 8.21 19.96
CA SER A 272 2.52 9.56 19.61
C SER A 272 2.82 9.93 18.16
N GLU A 273 4.02 9.59 17.68
CA GLU A 273 4.47 9.79 16.30
C GLU A 273 5.04 8.51 15.70
N TYR A 274 5.16 8.54 14.38
CA TYR A 274 5.73 7.48 13.56
C TYR A 274 7.17 7.17 14.00
N ASP A 275 7.54 5.89 13.91
CA ASP A 275 8.90 5.38 14.14
C ASP A 275 9.52 5.65 15.52
N ARG A 276 8.74 6.12 16.48
CA ARG A 276 9.22 6.37 17.86
C ARG A 276 9.30 5.10 18.72
N THR A 277 8.59 4.05 18.33
CA THR A 277 8.58 2.79 19.06
C THR A 277 9.87 1.99 18.81
N PRO A 278 10.39 1.26 19.82
CA PRO A 278 11.49 0.34 19.59
C PRO A 278 11.02 -0.84 18.72
N MET A 279 11.21 -0.72 17.41
CA MET A 279 10.63 -1.63 16.40
C MET A 279 10.90 -3.11 16.69
N PHE A 280 12.12 -3.48 17.11
CA PHE A 280 12.46 -4.88 17.37
C PHE A 280 11.64 -5.45 18.54
N GLU A 281 11.53 -4.70 19.63
CA GLU A 281 10.77 -5.10 20.82
C GLU A 281 9.26 -5.12 20.52
N LEU A 282 8.77 -4.15 19.74
CA LEU A 282 7.38 -4.12 19.28
C LEU A 282 7.05 -5.37 18.46
N ASN A 283 7.89 -5.74 17.50
CA ASN A 283 7.72 -6.96 16.70
C ASN A 283 7.75 -8.23 17.57
N GLU A 284 8.65 -8.32 18.56
CA GLU A 284 8.71 -9.47 19.45
C GLU A 284 7.44 -9.62 20.29
N ILE A 285 6.88 -8.51 20.78
CA ILE A 285 5.60 -8.49 21.51
C ILE A 285 4.46 -8.96 20.60
N ILE A 286 4.37 -8.42 19.38
CA ILE A 286 3.35 -8.82 18.40
C ILE A 286 3.49 -10.32 18.09
N TRP A 287 4.70 -10.80 17.79
CA TRP A 287 4.96 -12.20 17.50
C TRP A 287 4.49 -13.11 18.64
N LYS A 288 4.89 -12.83 19.88
CA LYS A 288 4.49 -13.62 21.06
C LYS A 288 3.00 -13.57 21.32
N SER A 289 2.34 -12.45 21.02
CA SER A 289 0.87 -12.35 21.15
C SER A 289 0.12 -13.28 20.20
N VAL A 290 0.69 -13.54 19.01
CA VAL A 290 0.08 -14.34 17.94
C VAL A 290 0.52 -15.81 18.00
N ARG A 291 1.81 -16.05 18.25
CA ARG A 291 2.46 -17.37 18.20
C ARG A 291 2.60 -18.04 19.56
N GLY A 292 2.25 -17.33 20.64
CA GLY A 292 2.34 -17.77 22.02
C GLY A 292 3.52 -17.14 22.76
N GLU A 293 3.35 -16.91 24.07
CA GLU A 293 4.31 -16.18 24.91
C GLU A 293 5.72 -16.76 24.91
N HIS A 294 5.84 -18.08 24.76
CA HIS A 294 7.11 -18.80 24.77
C HIS A 294 7.69 -19.02 23.37
N SER A 295 7.10 -18.44 22.33
CA SER A 295 7.63 -18.53 20.98
C SER A 295 8.85 -17.63 20.78
N GLU A 296 9.80 -18.11 19.98
CA GLU A 296 10.95 -17.33 19.54
C GLU A 296 10.62 -16.65 18.22
N MET A 297 10.84 -15.33 18.14
CA MET A 297 10.69 -14.58 16.88
C MET A 297 11.94 -14.78 16.02
N PRO A 298 11.82 -15.29 14.79
CA PRO A 298 12.98 -15.45 13.92
C PRO A 298 13.57 -14.09 13.55
N LEU A 299 14.89 -14.02 13.42
CA LEU A 299 15.55 -12.83 12.90
C LEU A 299 15.42 -12.78 11.36
N PRO A 300 15.26 -11.60 10.77
CA PRO A 300 15.32 -11.48 9.31
C PRO A 300 16.72 -11.82 8.77
N ILE A 301 16.79 -12.46 7.60
CA ILE A 301 18.06 -12.84 6.98
C ILE A 301 18.88 -11.61 6.58
N SER A 302 18.22 -10.59 6.03
CA SER A 302 18.83 -9.31 5.68
C SER A 302 18.13 -8.16 6.42
N ARG A 303 18.90 -7.36 7.18
CA ARG A 303 18.44 -6.15 7.87
C ARG A 303 19.49 -5.04 7.84
N PHE A 304 19.07 -3.79 7.92
CA PHE A 304 20.00 -2.67 8.08
C PHE A 304 20.48 -2.65 9.55
N HIS A 305 21.80 -2.75 9.77
CA HIS A 305 22.39 -2.59 11.10
C HIS A 305 22.90 -1.17 11.25
N PHE A 306 22.17 -0.31 11.98
CA PHE A 306 22.86 0.80 12.64
C PHE A 306 23.58 0.21 13.86
N ARG A 307 24.89 0.02 13.75
CA ARG A 307 25.76 0.00 14.93
C ARG A 307 25.98 1.46 15.31
N TYR A 308 25.23 1.94 16.29
CA TYR A 308 25.64 3.12 17.05
C TYR A 308 26.64 2.69 18.12
#